data_AF-A0A952H5C7-F1
#
_entry.id   AF-A0A952H5C7-F1
#
_cell.length_a   1.000
_cell.length_b   1.000
_cell.length_c   1.000
_cell.angle_alpha   90.00
_cell.angle_beta   90.00
_cell.angle_gamma   90.00
#
_symmetry.space_group_name_H-M   'P 1'
#
loop_
_entity.id
_entity.type
_entity.pdbx_description
1 polymer ?
#
loop_
_entity_poly.entity_id
_entity_poly.type
_entity_poly.pdbx_seq_one_letter_code
_entity_poly.pdbx_strand_id
1 'polypeptide(L)' 'MRSDVTHTQIVLQLVRKNGWLRASDLADAGVPRVVLTRMAARGQLERAARGLYRLPDSGSQGVLRPNRRKFRRHG' A
#
# COMPACT_ATOMS: atom_id res chain seq x y z
N MET A 1 9.59 9.80 23.62
CA MET A 1 8.71 8.88 22.89
C MET A 1 9.31 8.70 21.50
N ARG A 2 10.11 7.64 21.29
CA ARG A 2 10.70 7.35 19.99
C ARG A 2 9.66 6.57 19.20
N SER A 3 9.00 7.25 18.27
CA SER A 3 8.17 6.57 17.29
C SER A 3 9.11 5.84 16.36
N ASP A 4 9.26 4.53 16.53
CA ASP A 4 9.83 3.68 15.50
C ASP A 4 9.04 3.94 14.21
N VAL A 5 9.65 4.70 13.30
CA VAL A 5 9.05 5.03 12.01
C VAL A 5 8.96 3.72 11.24
N THR A 6 7.80 3.09 11.33
CA THR A 6 7.54 1.84 10.62
C THR A 6 7.41 2.11 9.13
N HIS A 7 7.77 1.13 8.32
CA HIS A 7 7.57 1.16 6.87
C HIS A 7 6.14 1.59 6.48
N THR A 8 5.13 1.15 7.22
CA THR A 8 3.72 1.56 7.03
C THR A 8 3.53 3.06 7.19
N GLN A 9 4.20 3.66 8.16
CA GLN A 9 4.11 5.10 8.44
C GLN A 9 4.81 5.93 7.37
N ILE A 10 5.98 5.47 6.88
CA ILE A 10 6.68 6.06 5.73
C ILE A 10 5.76 6.08 4.50
N VAL A 11 5.11 4.95 4.23
CA VAL A 11 4.18 4.81 3.10
C VAL A 11 2.98 5.76 3.23
N LEU A 12 2.38 5.85 4.42
CA LEU A 12 1.29 6.80 4.68
C LEU A 12 1.75 8.24 4.48
N GLN A 13 2.94 8.61 4.93
CA GLN A 13 3.48 9.97 4.74
C GLN A 13 3.70 10.30 3.27
N LEU A 14 4.33 9.39 2.51
CA LEU A 14 4.57 9.56 1.08
C LEU A 14 3.28 9.73 0.30
N VAL A 15 2.28 8.86 0.55
CA VAL A 15 1.00 8.92 -0.18
C VAL A 15 0.17 10.13 0.25
N ARG A 16 0.29 10.61 1.50
CA ARG A 16 -0.37 11.86 1.95
C ARG A 16 0.26 13.09 1.31
N LYS A 17 1.59 13.08 1.12
CA LYS A 17 2.33 14.17 0.49
C LYS A 17 2.09 14.25 -1.01
N ASN A 18 2.07 13.10 -1.69
CA ASN A 18 2.01 13.02 -3.15
C ASN A 18 0.59 12.70 -3.70
N GLY A 19 -0.35 12.29 -2.84
CA GLY A 19 -1.69 11.79 -3.21
C GLY A 19 -1.70 10.33 -3.71
N TRP A 20 -0.62 9.90 -4.36
CA TRP A 20 -0.44 8.55 -4.88
C TRP A 20 1.00 8.05 -4.68
N LEU A 21 1.19 6.74 -4.80
CA LEU A 21 2.48 6.09 -4.63
C LEU A 21 2.62 4.92 -5.60
N ARG A 22 3.75 4.82 -6.32
CA ARG A 22 4.05 3.59 -7.07
C ARG A 22 4.86 2.62 -6.24
N ALA A 23 4.71 1.34 -6.56
CA ALA A 23 5.56 0.31 -5.98
C ALA A 23 7.06 0.54 -6.22
N SER A 24 7.42 1.26 -7.29
CA SER A 24 8.81 1.66 -7.58
C SER A 24 9.31 2.76 -6.64
N ASP A 25 8.48 3.76 -6.29
CA ASP A 25 8.86 4.81 -5.33
C ASP A 25 9.17 4.23 -3.94
N LEU A 26 8.46 3.17 -3.54
CA LEU A 26 8.83 2.47 -2.30
C LEU A 26 10.18 1.79 -2.40
N ALA A 27 10.50 1.17 -3.54
CA ALA A 27 11.79 0.52 -3.72
C ALA A 27 12.93 1.54 -3.63
N ASP A 28 12.73 2.73 -4.19
CA ASP A 28 13.64 3.87 -4.07
C ASP A 28 13.79 4.34 -2.60
N ALA A 29 12.67 4.38 -1.86
CA ALA A 29 12.64 4.69 -0.43
C ALA A 29 13.14 3.53 0.49
N GLY A 30 13.60 2.41 -0.07
CA GLY A 30 14.05 1.24 0.69
C GLY A 30 12.92 0.46 1.38
N VAL A 31 11.66 0.73 1.04
CA VAL A 31 10.49 0.09 1.65
C VAL A 31 10.08 -1.14 0.82
N PRO A 32 9.93 -2.33 1.44
CA PRO A 32 9.58 -3.52 0.69
C PRO A 32 8.13 -3.46 0.18
N ARG A 33 7.94 -3.76 -1.11
CA ARG A 33 6.64 -3.78 -1.80
C ARG A 33 5.58 -4.70 -1.16
N VAL A 34 6.01 -5.67 -0.35
CA VAL A 34 5.10 -6.51 0.45
C VAL A 34 4.25 -5.68 1.41
N VAL A 35 4.77 -4.54 1.89
CA VAL A 35 4.08 -3.62 2.81
C VAL A 35 2.85 -3.01 2.12
N LEU A 36 2.97 -2.54 0.87
CA LEU A 36 1.82 -2.09 0.07
C LEU A 36 0.73 -3.14 -0.05
N THR A 37 1.13 -4.38 -0.37
CA THR A 37 0.17 -5.47 -0.59
C THR A 37 -0.55 -5.82 0.70
N ARG A 38 0.16 -5.84 1.84
CA ARG A 38 -0.42 -6.05 3.17
C ARG A 38 -1.34 -4.90 3.58
N MET A 39 -0.93 -3.65 3.37
CA MET A 39 -1.75 -2.48 3.68
C MET A 39 -3.02 -2.43 2.82
N ALA A 40 -2.92 -2.76 1.54
CA ALA A 40 -4.07 -2.85 0.66
C ALA A 40 -5.01 -3.99 1.04
N ALA A 41 -4.47 -5.15 1.45
CA ALA A 41 -5.28 -6.26 1.96
C ALA A 41 -6.01 -5.90 3.27
N ARG A 42 -5.45 -5.01 4.09
CA ARG A 42 -6.07 -4.50 5.32
C ARG A 42 -7.04 -3.33 5.08
N GLY A 43 -7.21 -2.88 3.84
CA GLY A 43 -8.02 -1.71 3.52
C GLY A 43 -7.40 -0.37 3.92
N GLN A 44 -6.10 -0.33 4.24
CA GLN A 44 -5.37 0.91 4.54
C GLN A 44 -4.93 1.66 3.28
N LEU A 45 -4.83 0.96 2.14
CA LEU A 45 -4.48 1.51 0.84
C LEU A 45 -5.41 0.95 -0.23
N GLU A 46 -5.69 1.75 -1.25
CA GLU A 46 -6.42 1.34 -2.42
C GLU A 46 -5.49 1.25 -3.62
N ARG A 47 -5.60 0.16 -4.39
CA ARG A 47 -4.87 0.03 -5.64
C ARG A 47 -5.66 0.68 -6.77
N ALA A 48 -5.38 1.96 -7.02
CA ALA A 48 -6.01 2.73 -8.10
C ALA A 48 -5.70 2.18 -9.50
N ALA A 49 -4.47 1.68 -9.73
CA ALA A 49 -4.07 1.13 -11.04
C ALA A 49 -2.98 0.04 -10.92
N ARG A 50 -2.49 -0.49 -12.06
CA ARG A 50 -1.40 -1.46 -12.06
C ARG A 50 -0.12 -0.81 -11.50
N GLY A 51 0.19 -1.14 -10.24
CA GLY A 51 1.39 -0.64 -9.55
C GLY A 51 1.24 0.74 -8.92
N LEU A 52 0.04 1.34 -8.98
CA LEU A 52 -0.29 2.61 -8.36
C LEU A 52 -1.23 2.38 -7.17
N TYR A 53 -0.88 2.99 -6.04
CA TYR A 53 -1.59 2.89 -4.78
C TYR A 53 -1.91 4.30 -4.27
N ARG A 54 -3.05 4.45 -3.63
CA ARG A 54 -3.51 5.70 -3.02
C ARG A 54 -4.17 5.43 -1.67
N LEU A 55 -4.47 6.48 -0.91
CA LEU A 55 -5.30 6.34 0.27
C LEU A 55 -6.74 6.00 -0.14
N PRO A 56 -7.42 5.11 0.60
CA PRO A 56 -8.86 4.97 0.46
C PRO A 56 -9.49 6.32 0.84
N ASP A 57 -10.37 6.82 -0.01
CA ASP A 57 -11.20 7.96 0.36
C ASP A 57 -12.10 7.52 1.52
N SER A 58 -12.20 8.34 2.57
CA SER A 58 -12.87 7.98 3.84
C SER A 58 -14.33 7.53 3.68
N GLY A 59 -14.96 7.71 2.51
CA GLY A 59 -16.29 7.19 2.17
C GLY A 59 -16.33 5.74 1.62
N SER A 60 -15.20 5.07 1.44
CA SER A 60 -15.10 3.73 0.84
C SER A 60 -14.87 2.63 1.87
N GLN A 61 -15.62 2.64 2.98
CA GLN A 61 -15.61 1.55 3.95
C GLN A 61 -16.31 0.32 3.34
N GLY A 62 -15.54 -0.50 2.65
CA GLY A 62 -15.95 -1.83 2.20
C GLY A 62 -16.40 -1.88 0.76
N VAL A 63 -15.48 -2.22 -0.15
CA VAL A 63 -15.65 -3.20 -1.26
C VAL A 63 -14.33 -3.36 -2.03
N LEU A 64 -13.18 -3.54 -1.36
CA LEU A 64 -12.02 -4.07 -2.07
C LEU A 64 -12.20 -5.58 -2.23
N ARG A 65 -12.97 -5.96 -3.27
CA ARG A 65 -13.10 -7.34 -3.74
C ARG A 65 -11.67 -7.90 -3.84
N PRO A 66 -11.34 -9.00 -3.16
CA PRO A 66 -9.99 -9.54 -3.18
C PRO A 66 -9.65 -9.82 -4.64
N ASN A 67 -8.66 -9.10 -5.18
CA ASN A 67 -8.11 -9.42 -6.49
C ASN A 67 -7.43 -10.78 -6.32
N ARG A 68 -8.19 -11.84 -6.59
CA ARG A 68 -7.86 -13.28 -6.49
C ARG A 68 -6.82 -13.66 -7.55
N ARG A 69 -5.82 -12.83 -7.80
CA ARG A 69 -4.66 -13.15 -8.62
C ARG A 69 -3.60 -13.79 -7.73
N LYS A 70 -3.82 -15.09 -7.54
CA LYS A 70 -2.81 -16.15 -7.45
C LYS A 70 -1.46 -15.70 -6.85
N PHE A 71 -1.37 -15.72 -5.52
CA PHE A 71 -0.15 -16.22 -4.89
C PHE A 71 -0.13 -17.74 -5.07
N ARG A 72 0.08 -18.21 -6.30
CA ARG A 72 0.48 -19.60 -6.52
C ARG A 72 1.96 -19.68 -6.17
N ARG A 73 2.22 -20.06 -4.93
CA ARG A 73 3.47 -20.73 -4.56
C ARG A 73 3.35 -22.19 -5.00
N HIS A 74 4.32 -22.63 -5.78
CA HIS A 74 4.94 -23.96 -5.80
C HIS A 74 6.12 -23.77 -6.76
N GLY A 75 7.34 -24.15 -6.46
CA GLY A 75 7.83 -25.19 -5.55
C GLY A 75 9.08 -25.69 -6.25
#